data_AF-A0A6M2EBU0-F1
#
_entry.id   AF-A0A6M2EBU0-F1
#
_cell.length_a   1.000
_cell.length_b   1.000
_cell.length_c   1.000
_cell.angle_alpha   90.00
_cell.angle_beta   90.00
_cell.angle_gamma   90.00
#
_symmetry.space_group_name_H-M   'P 1'
#
loop_
_entity.id
_entity.type
_entity.pdbx_description
1 polymer ?
#
loop_
_entity_poly.entity_id
_entity_poly.type
_entity_poly.pdbx_seq_one_letter_code
_entity_poly.pdbx_strand_id
1 'polypeptide(L)'
;MMDLSGKKSASRSVLVPSTTHQRQHSNLERFLQCVTPTAPPKFLPESCIRDLNSLWQPPGTKDMVEYFTLGDLWDCYDEWSAYGVGTQVVLSSGDTIMQYYVPYLSAIQIYSNKSVVASRDSREYNDVVELESDSWSDDSMSDKLSRSLSNNSSKTWDTISEDSSFDHEGSLSMRDKLGSLSFQYFEISSPYWRVPLLEKITELARNNPGLMTLKNVDLSPASWMAVAWYPIYHIPSEGNEKDLSSCFLTYHTLSSSFQDCVNEDDDIEADGTASKRKGEGNVSISLPPFGLATYKLQGNLWINPETSDDERMIYLESAADSWLKQLNVHHHDYSFFTSCHCTM
;
A
#
# COMPACT_ATOMS: atom_id res chain seq x y z
N MET A 1 10.68 -86.80 -0.33
CA MET A 1 10.47 -86.32 1.05
C MET A 1 11.44 -85.18 1.28
N MET A 2 10.90 -83.98 1.52
CA MET A 2 11.49 -82.80 2.15
C MET A 2 12.42 -81.87 1.34
N ASP A 3 11.76 -80.75 1.01
CA ASP A 3 12.10 -79.38 0.67
C ASP A 3 13.25 -78.72 1.48
N LEU A 4 13.82 -77.64 0.93
CA LEU A 4 14.07 -76.36 1.62
C LEU A 4 14.89 -75.36 0.75
N SER A 5 14.19 -74.32 0.28
CA SER A 5 14.57 -72.89 0.29
C SER A 5 15.88 -72.46 -0.42
N GLY A 6 15.91 -71.59 -1.43
CA GLY A 6 15.13 -70.36 -1.62
C GLY A 6 15.99 -69.12 -1.32
N LYS A 7 16.53 -68.46 -2.36
CA LYS A 7 16.83 -67.01 -2.39
C LYS A 7 17.25 -66.56 -3.80
N LYS A 8 16.25 -66.13 -4.59
CA LYS A 8 16.48 -65.24 -5.73
C LYS A 8 16.79 -63.85 -5.17
N SER A 9 17.93 -63.28 -5.57
CA SER A 9 18.25 -61.88 -5.33
C SER A 9 17.27 -61.03 -6.14
N ALA A 10 16.34 -60.38 -5.45
CA ALA A 10 15.46 -59.38 -6.05
C ALA A 10 16.23 -58.05 -6.11
N SER A 11 16.56 -57.62 -7.32
CA SER A 11 17.01 -56.26 -7.59
C SER A 11 15.86 -55.31 -7.25
N ARG A 12 15.90 -54.73 -6.04
CA ARG A 12 14.97 -53.68 -5.63
C ARG A 12 15.33 -52.42 -6.41
N SER A 13 14.59 -52.13 -7.47
CA SER A 13 14.56 -50.79 -8.05
C SER A 13 14.14 -49.83 -6.93
N VAL A 14 15.05 -48.94 -6.55
CA VAL A 14 14.72 -47.81 -5.71
C VAL A 14 13.92 -46.88 -6.61
N LEU A 15 12.59 -46.97 -6.52
CA LEU A 15 11.70 -45.91 -6.96
C LEU A 15 12.10 -44.66 -6.17
N VAL A 16 12.80 -43.76 -6.85
CA VAL A 16 12.94 -42.37 -6.40
C VAL A 16 11.51 -41.85 -6.26
N PRO A 17 11.10 -41.37 -5.09
CA PRO A 17 9.80 -40.72 -4.97
C PRO A 17 9.83 -39.53 -5.92
N SER A 18 8.96 -39.56 -6.93
CA SER A 18 8.64 -38.39 -7.74
C SER A 18 8.38 -37.24 -6.79
N THR A 19 9.24 -36.23 -6.89
CA THR A 19 9.14 -34.96 -6.17
C THR A 19 7.71 -34.49 -6.26
N THR A 20 7.07 -34.33 -5.10
CA THR A 20 5.87 -33.51 -4.95
C THR A 20 6.08 -32.23 -5.77
N HIS A 21 5.14 -31.91 -6.66
CA HIS A 21 5.07 -30.60 -7.30
C HIS A 21 4.89 -29.56 -6.19
N GLN A 22 5.98 -29.17 -5.53
CA GLN A 22 6.04 -27.87 -4.88
C GLN A 22 5.82 -26.87 -6.01
N ARG A 23 4.78 -26.04 -5.94
CA ARG A 23 4.65 -24.89 -6.83
C ARG A 23 5.99 -24.16 -6.75
N GLN A 24 6.78 -24.20 -7.81
CA GLN A 24 8.01 -23.43 -7.86
C GLN A 24 7.57 -21.99 -8.06
N HIS A 25 7.62 -21.20 -6.99
CA HIS A 25 7.36 -19.78 -7.08
C HIS A 25 8.31 -19.14 -8.08
N SER A 26 7.79 -18.25 -8.91
CA SER A 26 8.60 -17.48 -9.83
C SER A 26 9.53 -16.52 -9.07
N ASN A 27 10.53 -15.98 -9.77
CA ASN A 27 11.42 -14.99 -9.17
C ASN A 27 10.65 -13.70 -8.83
N LEU A 28 9.63 -13.32 -9.63
CA LEU A 28 8.73 -12.20 -9.34
C LEU A 28 7.90 -12.46 -8.07
N GLU A 29 7.28 -13.63 -7.94
CA GLU A 29 6.50 -13.98 -6.74
C GLU A 29 7.37 -13.95 -5.48
N ARG A 30 8.58 -14.52 -5.54
CA ARG A 30 9.52 -14.48 -4.42
C ARG A 30 9.92 -13.05 -4.07
N PHE A 31 10.16 -12.21 -5.07
CA PHE A 31 10.43 -10.79 -4.84
C PHE A 31 9.25 -10.11 -4.13
N LEU A 32 8.03 -10.23 -4.64
CA LEU A 32 6.83 -9.62 -4.06
C LEU A 32 6.58 -10.08 -2.62
N GLN A 33 6.81 -11.35 -2.32
CA GLN A 33 6.74 -11.89 -0.97
C GLN A 33 7.81 -11.28 -0.05
N CYS A 34 9.06 -11.18 -0.52
CA CYS A 34 10.17 -10.63 0.28
C CYS A 34 9.98 -9.15 0.61
N VAL A 35 9.36 -8.38 -0.29
CA VAL A 35 9.15 -6.93 -0.11
C VAL A 35 7.80 -6.57 0.52
N THR A 36 7.04 -7.56 1.00
CA THR A 36 5.77 -7.35 1.69
C THR A 36 6.02 -7.10 3.18
N PRO A 37 5.90 -5.86 3.68
CA PRO A 37 6.10 -5.58 5.10
C PRO A 37 4.98 -6.21 5.93
N THR A 38 5.35 -6.65 7.13
CA THR A 38 4.49 -7.42 8.02
C THR A 38 4.57 -6.83 9.42
N ALA A 39 3.55 -6.06 9.79
CA ALA A 39 3.51 -5.34 11.05
C ALA A 39 2.90 -6.18 12.18
N PRO A 40 3.40 -6.06 13.43
CA PRO A 40 2.80 -6.72 14.58
C PRO A 40 1.41 -6.12 14.88
N PRO A 41 0.37 -6.95 15.08
CA PRO A 41 -0.97 -6.46 15.35
C PRO A 41 -1.04 -5.95 16.78
N LYS A 42 -1.65 -4.79 16.91
CA LYS A 42 -2.17 -4.25 18.15
C LYS A 42 -3.68 -4.34 18.12
N PHE A 43 -4.30 -4.22 19.28
CA PHE A 43 -5.73 -4.41 19.41
C PHE A 43 -6.40 -3.27 20.16
N LEU A 44 -7.56 -2.83 19.69
CA LEU A 44 -8.39 -1.80 20.31
C LEU A 44 -9.85 -2.25 20.40
N PRO A 45 -10.59 -1.84 21.45
CA PRO A 45 -12.04 -2.01 21.49
C PRO A 45 -12.70 -1.27 20.32
N GLU A 46 -13.72 -1.88 19.71
CA GLU A 46 -14.44 -1.29 18.58
C GLU A 46 -15.09 0.07 18.94
N SER A 47 -15.44 0.28 20.22
CA SER A 47 -15.98 1.54 20.73
C SER A 47 -15.04 2.74 20.53
N CYS A 48 -13.73 2.52 20.42
CA CYS A 48 -12.75 3.59 20.19
C CYS A 48 -12.69 4.07 18.72
N ILE A 49 -13.37 3.39 17.79
CA ILE A 49 -13.28 3.63 16.34
C ILE A 49 -14.54 4.35 15.80
N ARG A 50 -15.66 4.28 16.53
CA ARG A 50 -17.01 4.62 16.05
C ARG A 50 -17.19 6.08 15.58
N ASP A 51 -16.34 7.01 16.02
CA ASP A 51 -16.53 8.44 15.71
C ASP A 51 -15.87 8.90 14.39
N LEU A 52 -14.95 8.13 13.81
CA LEU A 52 -14.16 8.57 12.63
C LEU A 52 -14.29 7.68 11.39
N ASN A 53 -14.58 6.38 11.57
CA ASN A 53 -14.35 5.36 10.51
C ASN A 53 -15.58 4.51 10.14
N SER A 54 -16.79 4.84 10.62
CA SER A 54 -18.02 4.11 10.25
C SER A 54 -18.30 4.08 8.74
N LEU A 55 -17.71 5.02 7.99
CA LEU A 55 -17.78 5.09 6.52
C LEU A 55 -16.84 4.14 5.78
N TRP A 56 -15.75 3.70 6.42
CA TRP A 56 -14.60 3.04 5.77
C TRP A 56 -14.29 1.64 6.30
N GLN A 57 -14.96 1.24 7.37
CA GLN A 57 -14.85 -0.09 7.97
C GLN A 57 -16.15 -0.85 7.67
N PRO A 58 -16.11 -2.07 7.13
CA PRO A 58 -17.29 -2.91 7.07
C PRO A 58 -17.79 -3.16 8.52
N PRO A 59 -19.12 -3.29 8.75
CA PRO A 59 -19.66 -3.57 10.08
C PRO A 59 -19.04 -4.87 10.62
N GLY A 60 -18.13 -4.74 11.59
CA GLY A 60 -17.39 -5.86 12.14
C GLY A 60 -18.22 -6.62 13.17
N THR A 61 -18.19 -7.95 13.09
CA THR A 61 -18.83 -8.86 14.05
C THR A 61 -18.01 -9.07 15.34
N LYS A 62 -16.87 -8.37 15.48
CA LYS A 62 -15.83 -8.66 16.49
C LYS A 62 -15.66 -7.47 17.44
N ASP A 63 -15.68 -7.74 18.74
CA ASP A 63 -15.55 -6.72 19.81
C ASP A 63 -14.22 -5.96 19.80
N MET A 64 -13.21 -6.47 19.07
CA MET A 64 -11.84 -5.95 19.05
C MET A 64 -11.30 -5.87 17.63
N VAL A 65 -10.77 -4.70 17.28
CA VAL A 65 -10.20 -4.39 15.97
C VAL A 65 -8.68 -4.47 16.01
N GLU A 66 -8.12 -5.14 15.01
CA GLU A 66 -6.68 -5.27 14.76
C GLU A 66 -6.16 -4.04 14.02
N TYR A 67 -5.03 -3.49 14.48
CA TYR A 67 -4.43 -2.30 13.89
C TYR A 67 -2.91 -2.32 14.06
N PHE A 68 -2.22 -1.50 13.28
CA PHE A 68 -0.82 -1.14 13.50
C PHE A 68 -0.69 0.39 13.40
N THR A 69 0.35 0.94 14.02
CA THR A 69 0.74 2.34 13.80
C THR A 69 1.71 2.43 12.63
N LEU A 70 1.73 3.54 11.90
CA LEU A 70 2.69 3.74 10.83
C LEU A 70 4.15 3.57 11.32
N GLY A 71 4.46 3.91 12.57
CA GLY A 71 5.75 3.58 13.19
C GLY A 71 6.06 2.08 13.16
N ASP A 72 5.11 1.23 13.54
CA ASP A 72 5.27 -0.24 13.48
C ASP A 72 5.51 -0.74 12.04
N LEU A 73 4.95 -0.06 11.05
CA LEU A 73 5.21 -0.35 9.63
C LEU A 73 6.64 0.05 9.24
N TRP A 74 7.12 1.21 9.69
CA TRP A 74 8.48 1.68 9.39
C TRP A 74 9.56 0.83 10.04
N ASP A 75 9.26 0.24 11.20
CA ASP A 75 10.16 -0.72 11.86
C ASP A 75 10.43 -1.94 10.96
N CYS A 76 9.49 -2.32 10.08
CA CYS A 76 9.72 -3.39 9.08
C CYS A 76 10.81 -3.02 8.07
N TYR A 77 11.03 -1.73 7.85
CA TYR A 77 12.03 -1.22 6.91
C TYR A 77 13.38 -0.88 7.57
N ASP A 78 13.55 -1.09 8.89
CA ASP A 78 14.80 -0.78 9.58
C ASP A 78 15.98 -1.60 9.03
N GLU A 79 15.86 -2.94 9.10
CA GLU A 79 16.87 -3.84 8.56
C GLU A 79 17.04 -3.68 7.04
N TRP A 80 15.92 -3.54 6.31
CA TRP A 80 15.93 -3.40 4.86
C TRP A 80 16.60 -2.10 4.40
N SER A 81 16.44 -1.02 5.15
CA SER A 81 17.09 0.27 4.86
C SER A 81 18.59 0.24 5.19
N ALA A 82 19.00 -0.59 6.16
CA ALA A 82 20.40 -0.71 6.58
C ALA A 82 21.22 -1.65 5.69
N TYR A 83 20.68 -2.82 5.34
CA TYR A 83 21.42 -3.90 4.65
C TYR A 83 20.86 -4.26 3.27
N GLY A 84 19.67 -3.79 2.95
CA GLY A 84 18.88 -4.25 1.81
C GLY A 84 18.07 -5.52 2.13
N VAL A 85 17.06 -5.78 1.31
CA VAL A 85 16.25 -7.00 1.35
C VAL A 85 16.78 -8.00 0.32
N GLY A 86 17.07 -9.22 0.75
CA GLY A 86 17.52 -10.30 -0.12
C GLY A 86 16.33 -11.05 -0.73
N THR A 87 16.33 -11.23 -2.05
CA THR A 87 15.41 -12.13 -2.76
C THR A 87 16.18 -13.24 -3.45
N GLN A 88 15.65 -14.46 -3.37
CA GLN A 88 16.25 -15.61 -4.02
C GLN A 88 15.86 -15.63 -5.51
N VAL A 89 16.85 -15.53 -6.39
CA VAL A 89 16.67 -15.54 -7.84
C VAL A 89 17.27 -16.82 -8.41
N VAL A 90 16.47 -17.56 -9.17
CA VAL A 90 16.92 -18.72 -9.95
C VAL A 90 17.28 -18.22 -11.34
N LEU A 91 18.55 -18.34 -11.72
CA LEU A 91 19.08 -17.92 -13.02
C LEU A 91 18.67 -18.89 -14.12
N SER A 92 18.83 -18.47 -15.38
CA SER A 92 18.56 -19.34 -16.54
C SER A 92 19.46 -20.58 -16.59
N SER A 93 20.63 -20.54 -15.93
CA SER A 93 21.51 -21.71 -15.75
C SER A 93 20.95 -22.77 -14.79
N GLY A 94 19.91 -22.43 -14.02
CA GLY A 94 19.41 -23.22 -12.90
C GLY A 94 20.13 -22.93 -11.57
N ASP A 95 21.18 -22.11 -11.58
CA ASP A 95 21.86 -21.68 -10.36
C ASP A 95 20.98 -20.70 -9.57
N THR A 96 21.16 -20.70 -8.25
CA THR A 96 20.39 -19.84 -7.36
C THR A 96 21.31 -18.82 -6.69
N ILE A 97 20.91 -17.55 -6.78
CA ILE A 97 21.62 -16.43 -6.15
C ILE A 97 20.69 -15.69 -5.18
N MET A 98 21.28 -14.94 -4.26
CA MET A 98 20.58 -13.98 -3.41
C MET A 98 20.83 -12.57 -3.94
N GLN A 99 19.83 -11.92 -4.50
CA GLN A 99 19.88 -10.54 -5.00
C GLN A 99 19.38 -9.59 -3.92
N TYR A 100 20.16 -8.57 -3.56
CA TYR A 100 19.79 -7.58 -2.55
C TYR A 100 19.26 -6.30 -3.19
N TYR A 101 18.22 -5.73 -2.58
CA TYR A 101 17.57 -4.48 -2.98
C TYR A 101 17.53 -3.48 -1.83
N VAL A 102 17.79 -2.21 -2.11
CA VAL A 102 17.60 -1.12 -1.13
C VAL A 102 16.24 -0.45 -1.38
N PRO A 103 15.41 -0.24 -0.32
CA PRO A 103 14.17 0.51 -0.42
C PRO A 103 14.40 2.03 -0.35
N TYR A 104 13.77 2.76 -1.26
CA TYR A 104 13.64 4.21 -1.19
C TYR A 104 12.17 4.61 -1.17
N LEU A 105 11.81 5.58 -0.32
CA LEU A 105 10.48 6.18 -0.35
C LEU A 105 10.31 6.93 -1.68
N SER A 106 9.37 6.47 -2.51
CA SER A 106 9.10 7.07 -3.82
C SER A 106 7.96 8.10 -3.72
N ALA A 107 6.88 7.73 -3.05
CA ALA A 107 5.76 8.61 -2.78
C ALA A 107 4.98 8.13 -1.55
N ILE A 108 4.27 9.04 -0.91
CA ILE A 108 3.31 8.70 0.14
C ILE A 108 2.23 9.77 0.18
N GLN A 109 0.98 9.36 0.33
CA GLN A 109 -0.12 10.25 0.66
C GLN A 109 -0.95 9.65 1.79
N ILE A 110 -1.25 10.48 2.79
CA ILE A 110 -2.03 10.10 3.95
C ILE A 110 -3.30 10.94 3.95
N TYR A 111 -4.43 10.25 3.93
CA TYR A 111 -5.76 10.84 3.98
C TYR A 111 -6.41 10.48 5.32
N SER A 112 -6.97 11.47 6.01
CA SER A 112 -7.70 11.27 7.25
C SER A 112 -8.96 12.11 7.28
N ASN A 113 -9.93 11.71 8.07
CA ASN A 113 -11.20 12.43 8.21
C ASN A 113 -11.06 13.70 9.08
N LYS A 114 -9.87 13.96 9.64
CA LYS A 114 -9.60 15.17 10.43
C LYS A 114 -9.19 16.31 9.50
N SER A 115 -10.08 17.28 9.34
CA SER A 115 -9.70 18.62 8.91
C SER A 115 -8.56 19.11 9.82
N VAL A 116 -7.40 19.41 9.25
CA VAL A 116 -6.21 19.93 9.97
C VAL A 116 -6.47 21.32 10.57
N VAL A 117 -7.69 21.86 10.47
CA VAL A 117 -8.03 23.20 10.96
C VAL A 117 -8.41 23.25 12.45
N ALA A 118 -8.58 22.11 13.15
CA ALA A 118 -9.11 22.10 14.52
C ALA A 118 -8.20 21.47 15.60
N SER A 119 -6.88 21.63 15.52
CA SER A 119 -5.96 21.26 16.63
C SER A 119 -5.22 22.48 17.18
N ARG A 120 -5.98 23.54 17.47
CA ARG A 120 -5.55 24.62 18.38
C ARG A 120 -6.35 24.67 19.69
N ASP A 121 -7.49 23.98 19.77
CA ASP A 121 -8.37 24.03 20.95
C ASP A 121 -8.41 22.70 21.71
N SER A 122 -7.25 22.26 22.22
CA SER A 122 -7.22 21.30 23.32
C SER A 122 -6.52 21.93 24.51
N ARG A 123 -7.21 22.90 25.11
CA ARG A 123 -6.98 23.33 26.49
C ARG A 123 -8.32 23.75 27.06
N GLU A 124 -9.04 22.82 27.68
CA GLU A 124 -10.06 23.16 28.66
C GLU A 124 -10.36 21.95 29.55
N TYR A 125 -9.52 21.79 30.58
CA TYR A 125 -10.00 21.43 31.91
C TYR A 125 -8.96 21.88 32.92
N ASN A 126 -9.03 23.15 33.33
CA ASN A 126 -8.66 23.55 34.67
C ASN A 126 -9.33 24.89 35.02
N ASP A 127 -9.87 24.85 36.22
CA ASP A 127 -10.63 25.84 36.97
C ASP A 127 -9.86 27.16 37.22
N VAL A 128 -10.62 28.20 37.59
CA VAL A 128 -10.21 29.45 38.26
C VAL A 128 -9.93 30.70 37.37
N VAL A 129 -10.86 31.65 37.52
CA VAL A 129 -10.87 33.13 37.42
C VAL A 129 -10.81 33.87 36.08
N GLU A 130 -11.98 34.42 35.74
CA GLU A 130 -12.24 35.80 35.29
C GLU A 130 -11.01 36.70 35.13
N LEU A 131 -10.74 37.08 33.88
CA LEU A 131 -10.21 38.41 33.57
C LEU A 131 -10.96 38.97 32.37
N GLU A 132 -11.73 40.01 32.66
CA GLU A 132 -12.45 40.85 31.72
C GLU A 132 -11.48 41.48 30.71
N SER A 133 -11.93 41.58 29.46
CA SER A 133 -11.36 42.55 28.52
C SER A 133 -12.46 43.05 27.61
N ASP A 134 -13.06 44.17 28.03
CA ASP A 134 -13.92 45.02 27.25
C ASP A 134 -13.22 45.52 25.98
N SER A 135 -13.89 45.42 24.83
CA SER A 135 -13.59 46.30 23.71
C SER A 135 -14.87 46.63 22.96
N TRP A 136 -15.35 47.85 23.18
CA TRP A 136 -16.53 48.46 22.57
C TRP A 136 -16.22 49.05 21.19
N SER A 137 -17.18 48.94 20.26
CA SER A 137 -17.54 49.91 19.20
C SER A 137 -18.66 49.27 18.37
N ASP A 138 -19.94 49.58 18.59
CA ASP A 138 -20.73 50.76 18.19
C ASP A 138 -21.15 50.81 16.70
N ASP A 139 -22.42 51.16 16.55
CA ASP A 139 -23.38 50.96 15.47
C ASP A 139 -23.03 51.61 14.12
N SER A 140 -23.55 51.03 13.03
CA SER A 140 -24.20 51.83 11.99
C SER A 140 -25.04 50.98 11.03
N MET A 141 -26.36 51.05 11.21
CA MET A 141 -27.38 50.62 10.26
C MET A 141 -27.66 51.76 9.26
N SER A 142 -27.52 51.51 7.96
CA SER A 142 -28.31 52.27 6.97
C SER A 142 -28.43 51.56 5.63
N ASP A 143 -29.68 51.49 5.20
CA ASP A 143 -30.25 50.94 3.99
C ASP A 143 -29.90 51.69 2.68
N LYS A 144 -30.00 50.92 1.58
CA LYS A 144 -30.63 51.25 0.28
C LYS A 144 -29.92 52.08 -0.81
N LEU A 145 -29.80 51.37 -1.95
CA LEU A 145 -30.13 51.74 -3.34
C LEU A 145 -29.11 52.52 -4.23
N SER A 146 -28.50 51.73 -5.12
CA SER A 146 -28.52 51.88 -6.59
C SER A 146 -27.83 53.08 -7.26
N ARG A 147 -26.83 52.79 -8.11
CA ARG A 147 -26.85 53.04 -9.57
C ARG A 147 -25.59 52.52 -10.29
N SER A 148 -25.84 51.90 -11.44
CA SER A 148 -24.94 51.15 -12.33
C SER A 148 -23.99 52.00 -13.19
N LEU A 149 -22.90 51.40 -13.70
CA LEU A 149 -22.63 51.16 -15.15
C LEU A 149 -21.16 50.80 -15.44
N SER A 150 -20.94 49.64 -16.06
CA SER A 150 -20.00 49.38 -17.18
C SER A 150 -19.80 47.85 -17.31
N ASN A 151 -20.53 47.18 -18.21
CA ASN A 151 -20.05 46.66 -19.52
C ASN A 151 -18.88 45.66 -19.38
N ASN A 152 -18.88 44.43 -19.92
CA ASN A 152 -19.48 43.93 -21.15
C ASN A 152 -19.34 42.39 -21.17
N SER A 153 -20.42 41.62 -21.26
CA SER A 153 -20.32 40.23 -21.78
C SER A 153 -21.61 39.85 -22.49
N SER A 154 -21.47 39.63 -23.80
CA SER A 154 -22.48 39.22 -24.75
C SER A 154 -23.09 37.85 -24.41
N LYS A 155 -24.42 37.83 -24.32
CA LYS A 155 -25.40 36.84 -24.85
C LYS A 155 -24.75 35.60 -25.51
N THR A 156 -25.18 34.36 -25.26
CA THR A 156 -26.54 33.77 -25.44
C THR A 156 -26.37 32.31 -24.94
N TRP A 157 -27.21 31.69 -24.11
CA TRP A 157 -28.59 31.27 -24.40
C TRP A 157 -29.42 31.18 -23.12
N ASP A 158 -30.54 31.91 -23.11
CA ASP A 158 -31.72 31.57 -22.30
C ASP A 158 -32.42 30.37 -22.92
N THR A 159 -33.05 29.52 -22.12
CA THR A 159 -34.53 29.36 -22.09
C THR A 159 -34.94 28.04 -21.42
N ILE A 160 -35.39 28.19 -20.15
CA ILE A 160 -36.56 27.59 -19.51
C ILE A 160 -36.63 26.06 -19.39
N SER A 161 -36.59 25.58 -18.15
CA SER A 161 -37.67 24.74 -17.60
C SER A 161 -37.72 24.93 -16.09
N GLU A 162 -38.82 25.50 -15.64
CA GLU A 162 -39.19 25.66 -14.25
C GLU A 162 -39.90 24.41 -13.75
N ASP A 163 -39.82 24.20 -12.43
CA ASP A 163 -40.60 23.26 -11.64
C ASP A 163 -40.23 21.77 -11.73
N SER A 164 -39.36 21.33 -10.82
CA SER A 164 -39.72 20.23 -9.93
C SER A 164 -38.86 20.24 -8.69
N SER A 165 -39.50 20.54 -7.56
CA SER A 165 -39.03 20.13 -6.24
C SER A 165 -39.02 18.60 -6.20
N PHE A 166 -37.86 17.99 -6.37
CA PHE A 166 -37.61 16.65 -5.87
C PHE A 166 -36.23 16.61 -5.23
N ASP A 167 -36.24 16.31 -3.93
CA ASP A 167 -35.09 16.04 -3.12
C ASP A 167 -34.17 15.01 -3.80
N HIS A 168 -32.95 15.42 -4.12
CA HIS A 168 -31.87 14.48 -4.35
C HIS A 168 -30.63 14.91 -3.56
N GLU A 169 -30.59 14.40 -2.35
CA GLU A 169 -29.40 14.05 -1.61
C GLU A 169 -28.41 13.32 -2.54
N GLY A 170 -27.44 14.05 -3.10
CA GLY A 170 -26.67 13.48 -4.20
C GLY A 170 -25.62 14.38 -4.83
N SER A 171 -24.82 15.11 -4.04
CA SER A 171 -23.51 15.57 -4.51
C SER A 171 -22.60 15.99 -3.33
N LEU A 172 -22.23 15.03 -2.48
CA LEU A 172 -20.95 15.13 -1.81
C LEU A 172 -19.89 14.81 -2.88
N SER A 173 -19.00 15.76 -3.15
CA SER A 173 -17.88 15.56 -4.06
C SER A 173 -17.15 14.26 -3.70
N MET A 174 -16.72 13.45 -4.68
CA MET A 174 -15.90 12.24 -4.42
C MET A 174 -14.71 12.51 -3.47
N ARG A 175 -14.22 13.76 -3.47
CA ARG A 175 -13.17 14.27 -2.56
C ARG A 175 -13.59 14.31 -1.09
N ASP A 176 -14.85 14.61 -0.80
CA ASP A 176 -15.38 14.65 0.57
C ASP A 176 -15.59 13.24 1.12
N LYS A 177 -15.75 12.24 0.23
CA LYS A 177 -15.79 10.83 0.63
C LYS A 177 -14.38 10.38 1.04
N LEU A 178 -13.36 10.52 0.19
CA LEU A 178 -12.01 9.97 0.45
C LEU A 178 -11.22 10.59 1.64
N GLY A 179 -11.81 11.50 2.42
CA GLY A 179 -11.13 12.19 3.52
C GLY A 179 -10.20 13.31 3.05
N SER A 180 -9.71 14.09 3.99
CA SER A 180 -8.80 15.21 3.73
C SER A 180 -7.34 14.75 3.67
N LEU A 181 -6.61 15.22 2.66
CA LEU A 181 -5.17 14.99 2.54
C LEU A 181 -4.46 15.63 3.75
N SER A 182 -3.86 14.80 4.59
CA SER A 182 -3.17 15.20 5.81
C SER A 182 -1.66 15.35 5.60
N PHE A 183 -1.08 14.51 4.72
CA PHE A 183 0.34 14.56 4.40
C PHE A 183 0.60 14.03 2.98
N GLN A 184 1.58 14.61 2.29
CA GLN A 184 2.07 14.09 1.01
C GLN A 184 3.58 14.26 0.88
N TYR A 185 4.20 13.32 0.17
CA TYR A 185 5.57 13.41 -0.31
C TYR A 185 5.68 12.73 -1.67
N PHE A 186 6.44 13.34 -2.58
CA PHE A 186 6.78 12.79 -3.88
C PHE A 186 8.26 13.00 -4.11
N GLU A 187 8.98 11.91 -4.36
CA GLU A 187 10.39 11.95 -4.69
C GLU A 187 10.59 12.33 -6.16
N ILE A 188 11.57 13.20 -6.40
CA ILE A 188 11.96 13.69 -7.73
C ILE A 188 13.45 13.52 -7.99
N SER A 189 14.23 13.22 -6.95
CA SER A 189 15.67 13.07 -7.02
C SER A 189 16.04 11.78 -7.74
N SER A 190 17.18 11.78 -8.43
CA SER A 190 17.74 10.56 -8.99
C SER A 190 18.06 9.55 -7.87
N PRO A 191 17.93 8.23 -8.10
CA PRO A 191 18.14 7.20 -7.07
C PRO A 191 19.48 7.32 -6.34
N TYR A 192 20.54 7.74 -7.03
CA TYR A 192 21.88 7.92 -6.47
C TYR A 192 21.97 9.00 -5.38
N TRP A 193 21.01 9.92 -5.31
CA TRP A 193 20.98 11.02 -4.34
C TRP A 193 19.98 10.80 -3.21
N ARG A 194 19.32 9.64 -3.18
CA ARG A 194 18.32 9.32 -2.17
C ARG A 194 18.97 8.67 -0.96
N VAL A 195 18.42 8.98 0.22
CA VAL A 195 18.69 8.22 1.44
C VAL A 195 17.68 7.08 1.56
N PRO A 196 18.04 5.93 2.17
CA PRO A 196 17.13 4.80 2.36
C PRO A 196 15.80 5.19 3.01
N LEU A 197 14.76 4.38 2.78
CA LEU A 197 13.37 4.68 3.15
C LEU A 197 13.22 5.13 4.60
N LEU A 198 13.75 4.40 5.57
CA LEU A 198 13.57 4.72 6.99
C LEU A 198 14.20 6.07 7.36
N GLU A 199 15.36 6.40 6.80
CA GLU A 199 16.01 7.69 7.02
C GLU A 199 15.16 8.84 6.47
N LYS A 200 14.60 8.66 5.25
CA LYS A 200 13.70 9.65 4.65
C LYS A 200 12.42 9.82 5.47
N ILE A 201 11.79 8.72 5.91
CA ILE A 201 10.59 8.79 6.76
C ILE A 201 10.90 9.49 8.08
N THR A 202 12.02 9.20 8.71
CA THR A 202 12.46 9.85 9.96
C THR A 202 12.66 11.35 9.77
N GLU A 203 13.24 11.77 8.63
CA GLU A 203 13.37 13.18 8.27
C GLU A 203 12.00 13.86 8.14
N LEU A 204 11.07 13.26 7.41
CA LEU A 204 9.72 13.78 7.19
C LEU A 204 8.91 13.85 8.50
N ALA A 205 9.10 12.85 9.39
CA ALA A 205 8.41 12.75 10.67
C ALA A 205 8.82 13.85 11.67
N ARG A 206 10.00 14.49 11.51
CA ARG A 206 10.38 15.65 12.34
C ARG A 206 9.39 16.81 12.23
N ASN A 207 8.87 17.03 11.03
CA ASN A 207 7.89 18.08 10.75
C ASN A 207 6.45 17.55 10.82
N ASN A 208 6.25 16.25 10.68
CA ASN A 208 4.93 15.60 10.67
C ASN A 208 4.93 14.36 11.57
N PRO A 209 4.86 14.54 12.92
CA PRO A 209 4.95 13.41 13.86
C PRO A 209 3.87 12.34 13.66
N GLY A 210 2.75 12.70 13.02
CA GLY A 210 1.69 11.77 12.64
C GLY A 210 2.18 10.59 11.78
N LEU A 211 3.29 10.76 11.05
CA LEU A 211 3.92 9.66 10.30
C LEU A 211 4.36 8.50 11.21
N MET A 212 4.60 8.73 12.50
CA MET A 212 4.96 7.65 13.43
C MET A 212 3.75 7.13 14.22
N THR A 213 2.73 7.95 14.43
CA THR A 213 1.67 7.65 15.42
C THR A 213 0.31 7.30 14.83
N LEU A 214 0.05 7.65 13.56
CA LEU A 214 -1.24 7.36 12.91
C LEU A 214 -1.44 5.85 12.81
N LYS A 215 -2.68 5.41 13.05
CA LYS A 215 -3.08 4.01 12.98
C LYS A 215 -3.69 3.72 11.62
N ASN A 216 -3.42 2.56 11.04
CA ASN A 216 -4.01 2.13 9.77
C ASN A 216 -5.55 2.18 9.76
N VAL A 217 -6.20 1.90 10.89
CA VAL A 217 -7.67 1.97 11.03
C VAL A 217 -8.22 3.38 10.95
N ASP A 218 -7.42 4.41 11.25
CA ASP A 218 -7.79 5.83 11.22
C ASP A 218 -7.53 6.48 9.84
N LEU A 219 -6.92 5.73 8.92
CA LEU A 219 -6.59 6.20 7.59
C LEU A 219 -7.73 5.91 6.63
N SER A 220 -8.04 6.88 5.79
CA SER A 220 -8.92 6.66 4.64
C SER A 220 -8.31 5.61 3.70
N PRO A 221 -9.13 4.78 3.03
CA PRO A 221 -8.65 3.81 2.06
C PRO A 221 -7.84 4.43 0.91
N ALA A 222 -7.98 5.74 0.67
CA ALA A 222 -7.15 6.48 -0.28
C ALA A 222 -5.71 6.71 0.20
N SER A 223 -5.31 6.26 1.40
CA SER A 223 -3.94 6.41 1.92
C SER A 223 -3.03 5.31 1.39
N TRP A 224 -1.91 5.70 0.80
CA TRP A 224 -0.99 4.78 0.11
C TRP A 224 0.46 5.25 0.20
N MET A 225 1.37 4.32 -0.05
CA MET A 225 2.80 4.60 -0.27
C MET A 225 3.31 3.86 -1.50
N ALA A 226 4.36 4.40 -2.10
CA ALA A 226 5.16 3.71 -3.10
C ALA A 226 6.63 3.60 -2.67
N VAL A 227 7.21 2.43 -2.89
CA VAL A 227 8.60 2.11 -2.56
C VAL A 227 9.34 1.72 -3.83
N ALA A 228 10.46 2.40 -4.09
CA ALA A 228 11.33 2.09 -5.20
C ALA A 228 12.50 1.21 -4.72
N TRP A 229 12.67 0.06 -5.36
CA TRP A 229 13.64 -0.97 -5.04
C TRP A 229 14.73 -1.01 -6.10
N TYR A 230 15.95 -0.69 -5.69
CA TYR A 230 17.12 -0.72 -6.57
C TYR A 230 18.09 -1.82 -6.16
N PRO A 231 18.63 -2.60 -7.11
CA PRO A 231 19.56 -3.69 -6.82
C PRO A 231 20.89 -3.12 -6.31
N ILE A 232 21.47 -3.77 -5.30
CA ILE A 232 22.73 -3.35 -4.66
C ILE A 232 23.89 -4.30 -5.04
N TYR A 233 23.70 -5.59 -4.79
CA TYR A 233 24.67 -6.66 -5.05
C TYR A 233 23.96 -8.02 -4.99
N HIS A 234 24.64 -9.07 -5.43
CA HIS A 234 24.17 -10.44 -5.32
C HIS A 234 25.26 -11.39 -4.81
N ILE A 235 24.82 -12.51 -4.23
CA ILE A 235 25.70 -13.56 -3.70
C ILE A 235 25.23 -14.92 -4.23
N PRO A 236 26.10 -15.73 -4.87
CA PRO A 236 27.49 -15.44 -5.22
C PRO A 236 27.63 -14.30 -6.24
N SER A 237 28.74 -13.56 -6.22
CA SER A 237 28.99 -12.43 -7.14
C SER A 237 29.30 -12.88 -8.58
N GLU A 238 29.42 -14.19 -8.81
CA GLU A 238 29.71 -14.79 -10.11
C GLU A 238 28.41 -14.88 -10.92
N GLY A 239 28.13 -13.84 -11.70
CA GLY A 239 26.95 -13.80 -12.58
C GLY A 239 26.72 -12.39 -13.09
N ASN A 240 27.15 -12.09 -14.31
CA ASN A 240 26.92 -10.79 -14.95
C ASN A 240 25.67 -10.84 -15.84
N GLU A 241 24.53 -11.24 -15.26
CA GLU A 241 23.26 -11.13 -15.96
C GLU A 241 22.78 -9.69 -15.90
N LYS A 242 22.62 -9.05 -17.07
CA LYS A 242 22.05 -7.69 -17.17
C LYS A 242 20.64 -7.63 -16.56
N ASP A 243 19.97 -8.78 -16.50
CA ASP A 243 18.61 -8.96 -16.01
C ASP A 243 18.51 -8.86 -14.48
N LEU A 244 19.64 -8.84 -13.76
CA LEU A 244 19.72 -8.53 -12.33
C LEU A 244 19.70 -7.02 -12.03
N SER A 245 19.76 -6.18 -13.07
CA SER A 245 19.65 -4.72 -12.94
C SER A 245 18.20 -4.21 -12.90
N SER A 246 17.22 -5.12 -12.91
CA SER A 246 15.81 -4.81 -12.78
C SER A 246 15.54 -4.03 -11.51
N CYS A 247 14.77 -2.95 -11.64
CA CYS A 247 14.30 -2.15 -10.52
C CYS A 247 12.78 -2.32 -10.43
N PHE A 248 12.24 -2.24 -9.22
CA PHE A 248 10.81 -2.42 -8.97
C PHE A 248 10.26 -1.20 -8.22
N LEU A 249 9.03 -0.83 -8.53
CA LEU A 249 8.29 0.23 -7.86
C LEU A 249 6.98 -0.37 -7.36
N THR A 250 6.86 -0.61 -6.06
CA THR A 250 5.69 -1.25 -5.46
C THR A 250 4.77 -0.22 -4.82
N TYR A 251 3.47 -0.48 -4.83
CA TYR A 251 2.44 0.36 -4.21
C TYR A 251 1.70 -0.40 -3.13
N HIS A 252 1.55 0.20 -1.95
CA HIS A 252 0.95 -0.42 -0.78
C HIS A 252 -0.16 0.46 -0.21
N THR A 253 -1.28 -0.15 0.18
CA THR A 253 -2.34 0.52 0.93
C THR A 253 -1.92 0.64 2.39
N LEU A 254 -2.16 1.81 2.99
CA LEU A 254 -1.83 2.05 4.40
C LEU A 254 -3.04 1.86 5.33
N SER A 255 -4.24 1.82 4.77
CA SER A 255 -5.49 1.64 5.51
C SER A 255 -5.87 0.17 5.64
N SER A 256 -6.60 -0.18 6.70
CA SER A 256 -7.11 -1.54 6.93
C SER A 256 -8.34 -1.90 6.09
N SER A 257 -8.94 -0.95 5.37
CA SER A 257 -10.24 -1.14 4.70
C SER A 257 -10.30 -2.28 3.66
N PHE A 258 -9.16 -2.75 3.17
CA PHE A 258 -9.07 -3.83 2.16
C PHE A 258 -8.44 -5.11 2.69
N GLN A 259 -8.14 -5.18 3.99
CA GLN A 259 -7.33 -6.26 4.55
C GLN A 259 -8.06 -7.61 4.63
N ASP A 260 -9.40 -7.58 4.66
CA ASP A 260 -10.21 -8.80 4.73
C ASP A 260 -10.36 -9.52 3.37
N CYS A 261 -9.92 -8.92 2.26
CA CYS A 261 -10.12 -9.48 0.91
C CYS A 261 -9.00 -10.43 0.45
N VAL A 262 -7.89 -10.55 1.18
CA VAL A 262 -6.67 -11.24 0.70
C VAL A 262 -6.51 -12.67 1.25
N ASN A 263 -7.40 -13.10 2.14
CA ASN A 263 -7.33 -14.43 2.78
C ASN A 263 -8.19 -15.50 2.08
N GLU A 264 -8.85 -15.21 0.96
CA GLU A 264 -9.82 -16.14 0.35
C GLU A 264 -9.24 -17.01 -0.80
N ASP A 265 -8.01 -16.78 -1.26
CA ASP A 265 -7.53 -17.38 -2.52
C ASP A 265 -6.66 -18.65 -2.39
N ASP A 266 -6.53 -19.27 -1.20
CA ASP A 266 -5.75 -20.52 -1.07
C ASP A 266 -6.50 -21.74 -0.52
N ASP A 267 -7.82 -21.68 -0.32
CA ASP A 267 -8.61 -22.84 0.13
C ASP A 267 -9.75 -23.20 -0.84
N ILE A 268 -9.39 -23.65 -2.05
CA ILE A 268 -10.24 -24.56 -2.83
C ILE A 268 -9.53 -25.90 -2.89
N GLU A 269 -9.85 -26.80 -1.97
CA GLU A 269 -10.04 -28.21 -2.27
C GLU A 269 -10.97 -28.88 -1.24
N ALA A 270 -11.80 -29.77 -1.76
CA ALA A 270 -12.89 -30.42 -1.08
C ALA A 270 -12.43 -31.45 -0.04
N ASP A 271 -12.99 -31.36 1.18
CA ASP A 271 -13.74 -32.43 1.86
C ASP A 271 -13.91 -32.03 3.34
N GLY A 272 -15.12 -32.24 3.85
CA GLY A 272 -15.53 -31.76 5.16
C GLY A 272 -14.79 -32.47 6.29
N THR A 273 -13.82 -31.81 6.91
CA THR A 273 -13.54 -31.99 8.34
C THR A 273 -12.87 -30.74 8.87
N ALA A 274 -13.53 -30.04 9.80
CA ALA A 274 -13.02 -28.89 10.52
C ALA A 274 -11.72 -29.24 11.25
N SER A 275 -10.58 -29.00 10.63
CA SER A 275 -9.27 -29.03 11.27
C SER A 275 -8.79 -27.61 11.47
N LYS A 276 -9.32 -26.97 12.54
CA LYS A 276 -8.66 -25.83 13.19
C LYS A 276 -7.25 -26.26 13.60
N ARG A 277 -6.27 -26.06 12.73
CA ARG A 277 -4.87 -25.93 13.15
C ARG A 277 -4.54 -24.44 13.18
N LYS A 278 -5.17 -23.76 14.14
CA LYS A 278 -4.66 -22.48 14.63
C LYS A 278 -3.42 -22.81 15.45
N GLY A 279 -2.31 -23.11 14.77
CA GLY A 279 -1.00 -23.09 15.39
C GLY A 279 -0.73 -21.67 15.87
N GLU A 280 0.01 -21.54 16.98
CA GLU A 280 0.57 -20.29 17.50
C GLU A 280 1.57 -19.69 16.50
N GLY A 281 1.10 -19.30 15.31
CA GLY A 281 1.80 -18.41 14.41
C GLY A 281 1.43 -16.99 14.81
N ASN A 282 2.42 -16.13 15.00
CA ASN A 282 2.22 -14.70 15.21
C ASN A 282 1.19 -14.20 14.21
N VAL A 283 0.01 -13.81 14.69
CA VAL A 283 -0.94 -13.04 13.89
C VAL A 283 -0.18 -11.79 13.48
N SER A 284 -0.09 -11.50 12.19
CA SER A 284 0.67 -10.38 11.67
C SER A 284 -0.08 -9.73 10.53
N ILE A 285 0.03 -8.40 10.43
CA ILE A 285 -0.71 -7.61 9.46
C ILE A 285 0.21 -7.38 8.25
N SER A 286 -0.03 -8.13 7.17
CA SER A 286 0.76 -8.04 5.93
C SER A 286 0.19 -6.97 4.99
N LEU A 287 1.06 -6.19 4.37
CA LEU A 287 0.69 -5.18 3.37
C LEU A 287 1.28 -5.56 1.99
N PRO A 288 0.69 -6.53 1.28
CA PRO A 288 1.18 -6.91 -0.04
C PRO A 288 1.06 -5.74 -1.01
N PRO A 289 1.97 -5.63 -2.01
CA PRO A 289 1.82 -4.66 -3.07
C PRO A 289 0.50 -4.87 -3.83
N PHE A 290 -0.31 -3.81 -3.96
CA PHE A 290 -1.49 -3.81 -4.83
C PHE A 290 -1.16 -3.34 -6.25
N GLY A 291 0.00 -2.71 -6.44
CA GLY A 291 0.47 -2.22 -7.72
C GLY A 291 1.97 -2.35 -7.88
N LEU A 292 2.43 -2.42 -9.13
CA LEU A 292 3.83 -2.61 -9.50
C LEU A 292 4.15 -1.84 -10.79
N ALA A 293 5.31 -1.21 -10.85
CA ALA A 293 5.96 -0.86 -12.11
C ALA A 293 7.40 -1.37 -12.10
N THR A 294 7.94 -1.69 -13.25
CA THR A 294 9.31 -2.22 -13.38
C THR A 294 10.16 -1.28 -14.21
N TYR A 295 11.48 -1.38 -14.08
CA TYR A 295 12.43 -0.66 -14.92
C TYR A 295 13.61 -1.58 -15.19
N LYS A 296 14.09 -1.62 -16.44
CA LYS A 296 15.13 -2.57 -16.91
C LYS A 296 14.76 -4.04 -16.74
N LEU A 297 13.47 -4.36 -16.65
CA LEU A 297 13.01 -5.73 -16.72
C LEU A 297 13.27 -6.24 -18.16
N GLN A 298 14.31 -7.04 -18.33
CA GLN A 298 14.67 -7.66 -19.61
C GLN A 298 14.68 -9.17 -19.45
N GLY A 299 14.31 -9.87 -20.52
CA GLY A 299 14.30 -11.33 -20.56
C GLY A 299 13.16 -11.97 -19.76
N ASN A 300 13.30 -13.27 -19.55
CA ASN A 300 12.35 -14.13 -18.84
C ASN A 300 12.89 -14.56 -17.46
N LEU A 301 13.86 -13.82 -16.89
CA LEU A 301 14.42 -14.15 -15.60
C LEU A 301 13.39 -13.99 -14.48
N TRP A 302 12.62 -12.92 -14.52
CA TRP A 302 11.68 -12.58 -13.44
C TRP A 302 10.32 -13.23 -13.61
N ILE A 303 9.88 -13.41 -14.85
CA ILE A 303 8.57 -13.89 -15.24
C ILE A 303 8.72 -15.30 -15.80
N ASN A 304 7.95 -16.24 -15.26
CA ASN A 304 7.84 -17.58 -15.82
C ASN A 304 6.60 -17.67 -16.75
N PRO A 305 6.76 -17.86 -18.08
CA PRO A 305 5.65 -17.97 -19.02
C PRO A 305 4.72 -19.17 -18.78
N GLU A 306 5.18 -20.18 -18.02
CA GLU A 306 4.37 -21.35 -17.67
C GLU A 306 3.48 -21.10 -16.43
N THR A 307 3.53 -19.88 -15.87
CA THR A 307 2.76 -19.45 -14.69
C THR A 307 1.88 -18.25 -15.02
N SER A 308 1.04 -17.83 -14.07
CA SER A 308 0.21 -16.62 -14.18
C SER A 308 0.97 -15.31 -13.94
N ASP A 309 2.31 -15.32 -13.93
CA ASP A 309 3.14 -14.14 -13.69
C ASP A 309 2.86 -13.00 -14.67
N ASP A 310 2.69 -13.31 -15.96
CA ASP A 310 2.41 -12.32 -17.00
C ASP A 310 1.10 -11.58 -16.70
N GLU A 311 0.03 -12.33 -16.41
CA GLU A 311 -1.28 -11.78 -16.05
C GLU A 311 -1.21 -10.97 -14.75
N ARG A 312 -0.48 -11.49 -13.75
CA ARG A 312 -0.27 -10.82 -12.46
C ARG A 312 0.50 -9.52 -12.62
N MET A 313 1.53 -9.49 -13.45
CA MET A 313 2.30 -8.28 -13.72
C MET A 313 1.44 -7.21 -14.41
N ILE A 314 0.71 -7.59 -15.47
CA ILE A 314 -0.21 -6.69 -16.17
C ILE A 314 -1.28 -6.15 -15.22
N TYR A 315 -1.82 -7.01 -14.35
CA TYR A 315 -2.79 -6.61 -13.33
C TYR A 315 -2.21 -5.57 -12.37
N LEU A 316 -1.03 -5.82 -11.79
CA LEU A 316 -0.40 -4.90 -10.84
C LEU A 316 0.01 -3.57 -11.48
N GLU A 317 0.47 -3.59 -12.73
CA GLU A 317 0.80 -2.37 -13.46
C GLU A 317 -0.46 -1.54 -13.77
N SER A 318 -1.51 -2.20 -14.23
CA SER A 318 -2.82 -1.57 -14.48
C SER A 318 -3.45 -1.03 -13.20
N ALA A 319 -3.28 -1.73 -12.08
CA ALA A 319 -3.77 -1.30 -10.77
C ALA A 319 -3.04 -0.04 -10.28
N ALA A 320 -1.71 0.03 -10.43
CA ALA A 320 -0.92 1.22 -10.11
C ALA A 320 -1.35 2.42 -10.98
N ASP A 321 -1.49 2.22 -12.30
CA ASP A 321 -1.94 3.25 -13.24
C ASP A 321 -3.32 3.79 -12.87
N SER A 322 -4.27 2.89 -12.64
CA SER A 322 -5.66 3.21 -12.31
C SER A 322 -5.76 3.97 -11.00
N TRP A 323 -4.98 3.55 -9.99
CA TRP A 323 -4.93 4.21 -8.68
C TRP A 323 -4.46 5.66 -8.80
N LEU A 324 -3.34 5.89 -9.50
CA LEU A 324 -2.79 7.23 -9.71
C LEU A 324 -3.75 8.13 -10.50
N LYS A 325 -4.40 7.60 -11.53
CA LYS A 325 -5.42 8.33 -12.32
C LYS A 325 -6.65 8.68 -11.49
N GLN A 326 -7.15 7.75 -10.68
CA GLN A 326 -8.32 7.97 -9.83
C GLN A 326 -8.07 9.06 -8.78
N LEU A 327 -6.86 9.12 -8.22
CA LEU A 327 -6.47 10.18 -7.28
C LEU A 327 -6.00 11.47 -7.97
N ASN A 328 -5.91 11.48 -9.30
CA ASN A 328 -5.36 12.55 -10.11
C ASN A 328 -3.95 12.99 -9.64
N VAL A 329 -3.07 11.99 -9.44
CA VAL A 329 -1.72 12.17 -8.93
C VAL A 329 -0.70 12.00 -10.05
N HIS A 330 0.22 12.95 -10.16
CA HIS A 330 1.42 12.78 -10.99
C HIS A 330 2.56 12.22 -10.14
N HIS A 331 2.99 10.99 -10.44
CA HIS A 331 4.11 10.33 -9.78
C HIS A 331 5.32 10.24 -10.73
N HIS A 332 6.40 10.93 -10.36
CA HIS A 332 7.61 11.06 -11.19
C HIS A 332 8.26 9.70 -11.47
N ASP A 333 8.48 8.88 -10.43
CA ASP A 333 9.10 7.57 -10.60
C ASP A 333 8.23 6.62 -11.40
N TYR A 334 6.91 6.65 -11.24
CA TYR A 334 6.02 5.86 -12.10
C TYR A 334 6.22 6.21 -13.58
N SER A 335 6.29 7.50 -13.89
CA SER A 335 6.52 7.98 -15.26
C SER A 335 7.90 7.53 -15.76
N PHE A 336 8.92 7.57 -14.91
CA PHE A 336 10.26 7.09 -15.26
C PHE A 336 10.29 5.58 -15.55
N PHE A 337 9.67 4.76 -14.70
CA PHE A 337 9.65 3.30 -14.82
C PHE A 337 8.87 2.86 -16.08
N THR A 338 7.71 3.48 -16.34
CA THR A 338 6.84 3.12 -17.46
C THR A 338 7.30 3.69 -18.81
N SER A 339 7.90 4.88 -18.84
CA SER A 339 8.35 5.52 -20.10
C SER A 339 9.38 4.69 -20.89
N CYS A 340 10.09 3.78 -20.21
CA CYS A 340 11.10 2.93 -20.83
C CYS A 340 10.53 1.65 -21.48
N HIS A 341 9.24 1.34 -21.27
CA HIS A 341 8.56 0.21 -21.90
C HIS A 341 8.00 0.54 -23.30
N CYS A 342 7.85 1.82 -23.66
CA CYS A 342 7.33 2.24 -24.98
C CYS A 342 8.33 2.08 -26.15
N THR A 343 9.49 1.49 -25.92
CA THR A 343 10.45 1.12 -26.96
C THR A 343 10.68 -0.40 -26.95
N MET A 344 9.72 -1.15 -27.45
CA MET A 344 9.94 -2.50 -28.00
C MET A 344 9.27 -2.62 -29.37
#